data_AF-A0A7K2YE49-F1
#
_entry.id   AF-A0A7K2YE49-F1
#
_cell.length_a   1.000
_cell.length_b   1.000
_cell.length_c   1.000
_cell.angle_alpha   90.00
_cell.angle_beta   90.00
_cell.angle_gamma   90.00
#
_symmetry.space_group_name_H-M   'P 1'
#
loop_
_entity.id
_entity.type
_entity.pdbx_description
1 polymer ?
#
loop_
_entity_poly.entity_id
_entity_poly.type
_entity_poly.pdbx_seq_one_letter_code
_entity_poly.pdbx_strand_id
1 'polypeptide(L)'
;MSSCGRAVMAMPQGADGVNGAPTGDVYDWYRRGVALLSSGNPAAAAQLLARAADAAPESRSVREALARAWFDSGRHGEALRHFRAVAESDPADDYAQFGWGLSAARVGDFETAVEHLALAVAMRPETKHYRTALTQSRATLRARTGEAARIGESGTEHGTEHGTEHGTRYGTVGKDGGDNLMDDGSDNA
;
A
#
# COMPACT_ATOMS: atom_id res chain seq x y z
N MET A 1 -26.62 54.50 6.51
CA MET A 1 -25.28 55.08 6.22
C MET A 1 -24.27 54.22 6.97
N SER A 2 -24.06 52.95 6.61
CA SER A 2 -23.23 52.49 5.49
C SER A 2 -21.86 53.16 5.45
N SER A 3 -20.87 52.51 6.06
CA SER A 3 -19.49 52.51 5.56
C SER A 3 -18.76 51.28 6.12
N CYS A 4 -18.52 50.32 5.23
CA CYS A 4 -17.67 49.16 5.45
C CYS A 4 -16.20 49.60 5.52
N GLY A 5 -15.50 49.26 6.60
CA GLY A 5 -14.04 49.32 6.68
C GLY A 5 -13.44 47.92 6.70
N ARG A 6 -13.46 47.23 5.56
CA ARG A 6 -12.77 45.94 5.37
C ARG A 6 -11.28 46.25 5.25
N ALA A 7 -10.54 46.15 6.36
CA ALA A 7 -9.08 46.16 6.34
C ALA A 7 -8.59 44.90 5.59
N VAL A 8 -8.23 45.06 4.32
CA VAL A 8 -7.50 44.07 3.55
C VAL A 8 -6.07 44.10 4.08
N MET A 9 -5.68 43.07 4.82
CA MET A 9 -4.28 42.82 5.19
C MET A 9 -3.48 42.68 3.89
N ALA A 10 -2.66 43.70 3.61
CA ALA A 10 -1.67 43.70 2.56
C ALA A 10 -0.62 42.63 2.89
N MET A 11 -0.47 41.65 2.00
CA MET A 11 0.62 40.69 2.10
C MET A 11 1.91 41.41 1.68
N PRO A 12 2.98 41.37 2.49
CA PRO A 12 4.25 41.96 2.09
C PRO A 12 4.87 41.12 0.96
N GLN A 13 4.90 41.70 -0.24
CA GLN A 13 5.81 41.30 -1.31
C GLN A 13 7.21 41.78 -0.93
N GLY A 14 8.08 40.87 -0.49
CA GLY A 14 9.41 41.20 0.01
C GLY A 14 10.46 40.23 -0.52
N ALA A 15 11.12 40.65 -1.60
CA ALA A 15 12.26 39.99 -2.19
C ALA A 15 13.51 40.21 -1.30
N ASP A 16 14.12 39.13 -0.82
CA ASP A 16 15.49 39.17 -0.29
C ASP A 16 16.29 38.02 -0.87
N GLY A 17 16.93 38.32 -2.01
CA GLY A 17 17.99 37.51 -2.57
C GLY A 17 19.26 37.68 -1.74
N VAL A 18 19.50 36.73 -0.85
CA VAL A 18 20.82 36.49 -0.26
C VAL A 18 21.07 34.98 -0.24
N ASN A 19 22.19 34.56 -0.83
CA ASN A 19 22.75 33.18 -0.88
C ASN A 19 22.42 32.32 -2.12
N GLY A 20 22.84 32.73 -3.32
CA GLY A 20 22.98 31.81 -4.49
C GLY A 20 21.75 30.99 -4.87
N ALA A 21 20.59 31.38 -4.35
CA ALA A 21 19.33 30.68 -4.44
C ALA A 21 18.58 31.20 -5.67
N PRO A 22 17.83 30.36 -6.40
CA PRO A 22 16.90 30.85 -7.42
C PRO A 22 15.99 31.93 -6.84
N THR A 23 16.18 33.16 -7.30
CA THR A 23 15.39 34.34 -6.96
C THR A 23 13.92 34.11 -7.34
N GLY A 24 13.00 34.24 -6.39
CA GLY A 24 11.56 34.06 -6.60
C GLY A 24 10.76 34.13 -5.30
N ASP A 25 9.49 34.53 -5.38
CA ASP A 25 8.50 34.38 -4.31
C ASP A 25 7.97 32.92 -4.29
N VAL A 26 7.25 32.50 -3.24
CA VAL A 26 6.64 31.17 -3.10
C VAL A 26 5.92 30.74 -4.37
N TYR A 27 5.20 31.66 -4.98
CA TYR A 27 4.47 31.43 -6.23
C TYR A 27 5.39 31.12 -7.43
N ASP A 28 6.55 31.78 -7.54
CA ASP A 28 7.53 31.52 -8.60
C ASP A 28 8.19 30.16 -8.42
N TRP A 29 8.61 29.82 -7.20
CA TRP A 29 9.15 28.50 -6.87
C TRP A 29 8.14 27.39 -7.14
N TYR A 30 6.89 27.59 -6.76
CA TYR A 30 5.80 26.66 -7.07
C TYR A 30 5.63 26.46 -8.58
N ARG A 31 5.50 27.55 -9.34
CA ARG A 31 5.31 27.47 -10.80
C ARG A 31 6.46 26.77 -11.51
N ARG A 32 7.70 27.13 -11.18
CA ARG A 32 8.89 26.50 -11.74
C ARG A 32 9.00 25.04 -11.31
N GLY A 33 8.65 24.71 -10.08
CA GLY A 33 8.62 23.35 -9.56
C GLY A 33 7.64 22.46 -10.32
N VAL A 34 6.42 22.95 -10.53
CA VAL A 34 5.41 22.26 -11.34
C VAL A 34 5.86 22.11 -12.79
N ALA A 35 6.47 23.15 -13.39
CA ALA A 35 7.03 23.06 -14.74
C ALA A 35 8.13 22.00 -14.83
N LEU A 36 8.98 21.89 -13.80
CA LEU A 36 10.02 20.87 -13.72
C LEU A 36 9.42 19.46 -13.66
N LEU A 37 8.32 19.25 -12.94
CA LEU A 37 7.58 17.98 -12.96
C LEU A 37 7.07 17.64 -14.36
N SER A 38 6.48 18.61 -15.06
CA SER A 38 6.04 18.41 -16.44
C SER A 38 7.18 18.12 -17.41
N SER A 39 8.38 18.66 -17.16
CA SER A 39 9.58 18.42 -17.96
C SER A 39 10.30 17.10 -17.66
N GLY A 40 9.82 16.32 -16.67
CA GLY A 40 10.45 15.05 -16.28
C GLY A 40 11.67 15.20 -15.37
N ASN A 41 11.80 16.33 -14.67
CA ASN A 41 12.90 16.61 -13.73
C ASN A 41 12.40 16.65 -12.26
N PRO A 42 11.92 15.53 -11.70
CA PRO A 42 11.26 15.52 -10.40
C PRO A 42 12.19 15.84 -9.23
N ALA A 43 13.47 15.45 -9.30
CA ALA A 43 14.45 15.76 -8.25
C ALA A 43 14.73 17.27 -8.14
N ALA A 44 14.83 17.96 -9.28
CA ALA A 44 14.98 19.42 -9.30
C ALA A 44 13.69 20.12 -8.85
N ALA A 45 12.53 19.60 -9.27
CA ALA A 45 11.24 20.09 -8.81
C ALA A 45 11.11 20.01 -7.29
N ALA A 46 11.49 18.87 -6.69
CA ALA A 46 11.40 18.66 -5.25
C ALA A 46 12.25 19.66 -4.47
N GLN A 47 13.47 19.99 -4.94
CA GLN A 47 14.30 21.00 -4.29
C GLN A 47 13.65 22.39 -4.29
N LEU A 48 13.01 22.77 -5.39
CA LEU A 48 12.38 24.09 -5.51
C LEU A 48 11.06 24.15 -4.73
N LEU A 49 10.27 23.08 -4.79
CA LEU A 49 9.01 22.95 -4.06
C LEU A 49 9.22 22.80 -2.55
N ALA A 50 10.35 22.23 -2.10
CA ALA A 50 10.70 22.19 -0.69
C ALA A 50 10.85 23.61 -0.12
N ARG A 51 11.52 24.51 -0.86
CA ARG A 51 11.65 25.92 -0.44
C ARG A 51 10.30 26.64 -0.42
N ALA A 52 9.45 26.36 -1.40
CA ALA A 52 8.08 26.87 -1.39
C ALA A 52 7.29 26.36 -0.18
N ALA A 53 7.48 25.10 0.21
CA ALA A 53 6.82 24.52 1.37
C ALA A 53 7.36 25.09 2.69
N ASP A 54 8.66 25.37 2.78
CA ASP A 54 9.27 26.01 3.95
C ASP A 54 8.76 27.44 4.15
N ALA A 55 8.58 28.19 3.06
CA ALA A 55 8.06 29.56 3.10
C ALA A 55 6.53 29.64 3.26
N ALA A 56 5.79 28.60 2.85
CA ALA A 56 4.33 28.52 2.98
C ALA A 56 3.89 27.11 3.43
N PRO A 57 4.13 26.74 4.71
CA PRO A 57 3.86 25.39 5.21
C PRO A 57 2.37 25.04 5.22
N GLU A 58 1.50 26.04 5.31
CA GLU A 58 0.04 25.93 5.30
C GLU A 58 -0.51 25.67 3.89
N SER A 59 0.29 25.88 2.83
CA SER A 59 -0.18 25.79 1.46
C SER A 59 -0.30 24.33 1.02
N ARG A 60 -1.55 23.86 1.00
CA ARG A 60 -1.90 22.51 0.53
C ARG A 60 -1.38 22.22 -0.88
N SER A 61 -1.57 23.14 -1.82
CA SER A 61 -1.14 22.96 -3.22
C SER A 61 0.37 22.79 -3.34
N VAL A 62 1.15 23.52 -2.53
CA VAL A 62 2.60 23.39 -2.51
C VAL A 62 3.01 22.05 -1.90
N ARG A 63 2.36 21.64 -0.80
CA ARG A 63 2.60 20.34 -0.16
C ARG A 63 2.28 19.16 -1.08
N GLU A 64 1.18 19.24 -1.82
CA GLU A 64 0.78 18.24 -2.81
C GLU A 64 1.77 18.17 -3.98
N ALA A 65 2.16 19.33 -4.54
CA ALA A 65 3.15 19.36 -5.62
C ALA A 65 4.51 18.79 -5.16
N LEU A 66 4.94 19.10 -3.93
CA LEU A 66 6.14 18.52 -3.33
C LEU A 66 6.02 17.01 -3.15
N ALA A 67 4.86 16.52 -2.67
CA ALA A 67 4.60 15.09 -2.51
C ALA A 67 4.69 14.36 -3.86
N ARG A 68 4.09 14.94 -4.91
CA ARG A 68 4.21 14.44 -6.28
C ARG A 68 5.65 14.42 -6.75
N ALA A 69 6.42 15.47 -6.49
CA ALA A 69 7.83 15.53 -6.85
C ALA A 69 8.65 14.43 -6.17
N TRP A 70 8.40 14.18 -4.88
CA TRP A 70 9.04 13.07 -4.18
C TRP A 70 8.63 11.71 -4.71
N PHE A 71 7.36 11.54 -5.08
CA PHE A 71 6.88 10.30 -5.67
C PHE A 71 7.58 10.01 -7.00
N ASP A 72 7.60 11.00 -7.90
CA ASP A 72 8.21 10.89 -9.23
C ASP A 72 9.74 10.75 -9.15
N SER A 73 10.38 11.23 -8.08
CA SER A 73 11.81 11.04 -7.82
C SER A 73 12.15 9.73 -7.11
N GLY A 74 11.19 8.84 -6.87
CA GLY A 74 11.40 7.55 -6.20
C GLY A 74 11.47 7.62 -4.67
N ARG A 75 11.29 8.79 -4.07
CA ARG A 75 11.28 9.01 -2.61
C ARG A 75 9.88 8.77 -2.04
N HIS A 76 9.45 7.52 -2.13
CA HIS A 76 8.07 7.12 -1.84
C HIS A 76 7.68 7.25 -0.36
N GLY A 77 8.62 7.08 0.58
CA GLY A 77 8.34 7.26 2.00
C GLY A 77 8.06 8.71 2.37
N GLU A 78 8.79 9.65 1.78
CA GLU A 78 8.56 11.08 1.92
C GLU A 78 7.25 11.50 1.26
N ALA A 79 7.01 11.03 0.02
CA ALA A 79 5.76 11.25 -0.68
C ALA A 79 4.56 10.78 0.15
N LEU A 80 4.63 9.58 0.73
CA LEU A 80 3.59 9.00 1.58
C LEU A 80 3.24 9.93 2.76
N ARG A 81 4.24 10.42 3.49
CA ARG A 81 4.01 11.33 4.63
C ARG A 81 3.32 12.62 4.21
N HIS A 82 3.73 13.22 3.08
CA HIS A 82 3.14 14.45 2.61
C HIS A 82 1.72 14.26 2.05
N PHE A 83 1.47 13.21 1.26
CA PHE A 83 0.13 12.89 0.77
C PHE A 83 -0.84 12.56 1.91
N ARG A 84 -0.38 11.81 2.92
CA ARG A 84 -1.14 11.57 4.14
C ARG A 84 -1.55 12.87 4.82
N ALA A 85 -0.61 13.79 5.02
CA ALA A 85 -0.91 15.06 5.66
C ALA A 85 -1.87 15.94 4.83
N VAL A 86 -1.83 15.85 3.49
CA VAL A 86 -2.80 16.53 2.62
C VAL A 86 -4.19 15.91 2.76
N ALA A 87 -4.29 14.58 2.71
CA ALA A 87 -5.55 13.85 2.83
C ALA A 87 -6.18 13.96 4.23
N GLU A 88 -5.36 14.05 5.29
CA GLU A 88 -5.85 14.31 6.65
C GLU A 88 -6.39 15.75 6.79
N SER A 89 -5.79 16.72 6.09
CA SER A 89 -6.25 18.11 6.10
C SER A 89 -7.52 18.31 5.29
N ASP A 90 -7.70 17.58 4.20
CA ASP A 90 -8.94 17.56 3.45
C ASP A 90 -9.19 16.16 2.89
N PRO A 91 -10.04 15.40 3.59
CA PRO A 91 -10.41 14.04 3.21
C PRO A 91 -11.14 13.93 1.87
N ALA A 92 -11.70 15.02 1.33
CA ALA A 92 -12.50 15.03 0.11
C ALA A 92 -11.67 15.22 -1.17
N ASP A 93 -10.35 15.28 -1.06
CA ASP A 93 -9.45 15.35 -2.21
C ASP A 93 -9.09 13.95 -2.72
N ASP A 94 -9.69 13.62 -3.87
CA ASP A 94 -9.48 12.34 -4.52
C ASP A 94 -8.02 12.11 -4.95
N TYR A 95 -7.30 13.18 -5.32
CA TYR A 95 -5.90 13.08 -5.75
C TYR A 95 -4.97 12.83 -4.57
N ALA A 96 -5.20 13.46 -3.41
CA ALA A 96 -4.43 13.19 -2.21
C ALA A 96 -4.63 11.75 -1.71
N GLN A 97 -5.87 11.24 -1.74
CA GLN A 97 -6.17 9.84 -1.41
C GLN A 97 -5.49 8.87 -2.38
N PHE A 98 -5.53 9.19 -3.68
CA PHE A 98 -4.82 8.42 -4.70
C PHE A 98 -3.31 8.43 -4.48
N GLY A 99 -2.72 9.60 -4.21
CA GLY A 99 -1.29 9.78 -3.95
C GLY A 99 -0.82 9.04 -2.70
N TRP A 100 -1.62 9.05 -1.62
CA TRP A 100 -1.36 8.24 -0.43
C TRP A 100 -1.34 6.76 -0.81
N GLY A 101 -2.43 6.25 -1.39
CA GLY A 101 -2.54 4.83 -1.69
C GLY A 101 -1.47 4.33 -2.67
N LEU A 102 -1.10 5.14 -3.67
CA LEU A 102 -0.02 4.81 -4.59
C LEU A 102 1.36 4.82 -3.92
N SER A 103 1.62 5.79 -3.04
CA SER A 103 2.87 5.84 -2.28
C SER A 103 2.98 4.68 -1.28
N ALA A 104 1.87 4.30 -0.63
CA ALA A 104 1.78 3.15 0.26
C ALA A 104 2.12 1.84 -0.48
N ALA A 105 1.55 1.64 -1.67
CA ALA A 105 1.86 0.47 -2.51
C ALA A 105 3.35 0.39 -2.86
N ARG A 106 4.00 1.54 -3.10
CA ARG A 106 5.43 1.60 -3.44
C ARG A 106 6.34 1.27 -2.26
N VAL A 107 5.95 1.61 -1.04
CA VAL A 107 6.69 1.22 0.17
C VAL A 107 6.34 -0.19 0.65
N GLY A 108 5.39 -0.86 -0.01
CA GLY A 108 5.01 -2.26 0.25
C GLY A 108 3.87 -2.45 1.25
N ASP A 109 3.24 -1.37 1.69
CA ASP A 109 2.04 -1.37 2.54
C ASP A 109 0.81 -1.45 1.63
N PHE A 110 0.46 -2.68 1.24
CA PHE A 110 -0.62 -2.94 0.29
C PHE A 110 -2.00 -2.86 0.94
N GLU A 111 -2.09 -3.08 2.25
CA GLU A 111 -3.31 -2.89 3.04
C GLU A 111 -3.77 -1.42 2.97
N THR A 112 -2.90 -0.50 3.40
CA THR A 112 -3.17 0.95 3.35
C THR A 112 -3.37 1.41 1.90
N ALA A 113 -2.61 0.86 0.96
CA ALA A 113 -2.78 1.19 -0.46
C ALA A 113 -4.19 0.89 -0.96
N VAL A 114 -4.73 -0.29 -0.66
CA VAL A 114 -6.07 -0.70 -1.12
C VAL A 114 -7.15 0.19 -0.51
N GLU A 115 -7.04 0.53 0.77
CA GLU A 115 -7.99 1.40 1.45
C GLU A 115 -8.09 2.78 0.79
N HIS A 116 -6.97 3.49 0.67
CA HIS A 116 -6.98 4.86 0.14
C HIS A 116 -7.23 4.91 -1.37
N LEU A 117 -6.78 3.91 -2.14
CA LEU A 117 -7.14 3.80 -3.55
C LEU A 117 -8.64 3.51 -3.73
N ALA A 118 -9.27 2.75 -2.83
CA ALA A 118 -10.71 2.52 -2.87
C ALA A 118 -11.50 3.81 -2.58
N LEU A 119 -11.05 4.63 -1.64
CA LEU A 119 -11.61 5.96 -1.39
C LEU A 119 -11.52 6.85 -2.64
N ALA A 120 -10.35 6.94 -3.27
CA ALA A 120 -10.17 7.71 -4.50
C ALA A 120 -11.09 7.24 -5.64
N VAL A 121 -11.24 5.92 -5.82
CA VAL A 121 -12.17 5.34 -6.81
C VAL A 121 -13.63 5.62 -6.45
N ALA A 122 -14.00 5.62 -5.16
CA ALA A 122 -15.36 5.94 -4.74
C ALA A 122 -15.72 7.41 -5.02
N MET A 123 -14.76 8.32 -4.92
CA MET A 123 -14.93 9.74 -5.25
C MET A 123 -14.99 9.98 -6.76
N ARG A 124 -14.15 9.29 -7.52
CA ARG A 124 -14.01 9.43 -8.98
C ARG A 124 -14.03 8.07 -9.71
N PRO A 125 -15.19 7.42 -9.82
CA PRO A 125 -15.31 6.08 -10.43
C PRO A 125 -15.03 6.06 -11.95
N GLU A 126 -15.14 7.20 -12.62
CA GLU A 126 -14.81 7.40 -14.03
C GLU A 126 -13.29 7.38 -14.29
N THR A 127 -12.48 7.61 -13.27
CA THR A 127 -11.03 7.74 -13.40
C THR A 127 -10.37 6.37 -13.56
N LYS A 128 -10.12 5.99 -14.82
CA LYS A 128 -9.54 4.68 -15.18
C LYS A 128 -8.23 4.38 -14.44
N HIS A 129 -7.34 5.37 -14.28
CA HIS A 129 -6.04 5.15 -13.64
C HIS A 129 -6.17 4.83 -12.14
N TYR A 130 -7.15 5.38 -11.42
CA TYR A 130 -7.42 5.04 -10.03
C TYR A 130 -7.86 3.57 -9.91
N ARG A 131 -8.77 3.14 -10.79
CA ARG A 131 -9.26 1.76 -10.82
C ARG A 131 -8.17 0.75 -11.15
N THR A 132 -7.29 1.09 -12.09
CA THR A 132 -6.14 0.26 -12.44
C THR A 132 -5.20 0.09 -11.24
N ALA A 133 -4.86 1.19 -10.55
CA ALA A 133 -4.01 1.15 -9.38
C ALA A 133 -4.63 0.30 -8.25
N LEU A 134 -5.93 0.49 -7.96
CA LEU A 134 -6.64 -0.32 -6.97
C LEU A 134 -6.62 -1.81 -7.31
N THR A 135 -6.86 -2.15 -8.57
CA THR A 135 -6.87 -3.54 -9.04
C THR A 135 -5.49 -4.19 -8.86
N GLN A 136 -4.43 -3.47 -9.21
CA GLN A 136 -3.05 -3.94 -9.04
C GLN A 136 -2.72 -4.16 -7.56
N SER A 137 -2.99 -3.17 -6.70
CA SER A 137 -2.72 -3.29 -5.26
C SER A 137 -3.49 -4.45 -4.61
N ARG A 138 -4.75 -4.67 -5.00
CA ARG A 138 -5.55 -5.83 -4.51
C ARG A 138 -4.99 -7.16 -4.98
N ALA A 139 -4.53 -7.24 -6.23
CA ALA A 139 -3.93 -8.46 -6.77
C ALA A 139 -2.63 -8.81 -6.01
N THR A 140 -1.77 -7.82 -5.76
CA THR A 140 -0.53 -8.01 -5.00
C THR A 140 -0.80 -8.39 -3.56
N LEU A 141 -1.76 -7.74 -2.88
CA LEU A 141 -2.13 -8.10 -1.51
C LEU A 141 -2.58 -9.56 -1.42
N ARG A 142 -3.48 -9.99 -2.32
CA ARG A 142 -3.97 -11.38 -2.36
C ARG A 142 -2.86 -12.39 -2.61
N ALA A 143 -1.92 -12.08 -3.51
CA ALA A 143 -0.80 -12.96 -3.80
C ALA A 143 0.08 -13.17 -2.55
N ARG A 144 0.38 -12.08 -1.82
CA ARG A 144 1.19 -12.13 -0.59
C ARG A 144 0.48 -12.89 0.54
N THR A 145 -0.80 -12.64 0.75
CA THR A 145 -1.57 -13.35 1.78
C THR A 145 -1.72 -14.84 1.46
N GLY A 146 -1.89 -15.19 0.18
CA GLY A 146 -1.98 -16.59 -0.26
C GLY A 146 -0.65 -17.34 -0.21
N GLU A 147 0.48 -16.65 -0.36
CA GLU A 147 1.82 -17.22 -0.13
C GLU A 147 2.05 -17.50 1.37
N ALA A 148 1.70 -16.56 2.24
CA ALA A 148 1.81 -16.74 3.68
C ALA A 148 0.97 -17.93 4.19
N ALA A 149 -0.24 -18.11 3.64
CA ALA A 149 -1.10 -19.26 3.98
C ALA A 149 -0.47 -20.60 3.58
N ARG A 150 0.14 -20.70 2.38
CA ARG A 150 0.76 -21.94 1.89
C ARG A 150 2.00 -22.36 2.69
N ILE A 151 2.79 -21.39 3.17
CA ILE A 151 3.96 -21.67 4.03
C ILE A 151 3.51 -22.23 5.39
N GLY A 152 2.36 -21.80 5.90
CA GLY A 152 1.80 -22.30 7.16
C GLY A 152 1.35 -23.77 7.11
N GLU A 153 1.00 -24.29 5.94
CA GLU A 153 0.47 -25.66 5.78
C GLU A 153 1.58 -26.72 5.57
N SER A 154 2.77 -26.33 5.09
CA SER A 154 3.89 -27.26 4.82
C SER A 154 4.80 -27.55 6.03
N GLY A 155 4.51 -27.00 7.21
CA GLY A 155 5.37 -27.08 8.41
C GLY A 155 5.00 -28.16 9.44
N THR A 156 3.94 -28.93 9.22
CA THR A 156 3.36 -29.84 10.23
C THR A 156 3.58 -31.34 10.00
N GLU A 157 4.51 -31.74 9.13
CA GLU A 157 4.76 -33.17 8.83
C GLU A 157 6.21 -33.62 9.06
N HIS A 158 6.65 -33.82 10.30
CA HIS A 158 7.51 -34.96 10.65
C HIS A 158 7.78 -35.05 12.16
N GLY A 159 7.23 -36.08 12.79
CA GLY A 159 7.47 -36.36 14.20
C GLY A 159 6.70 -37.55 14.73
N THR A 160 6.68 -38.68 14.02
CA THR A 160 6.38 -39.98 14.64
C THR A 160 7.47 -40.96 14.25
N GLU A 161 8.47 -40.98 15.11
CA GLU A 161 9.34 -42.09 15.46
C GLU A 161 8.80 -43.48 15.06
N HIS A 162 9.55 -44.22 14.24
CA HIS A 162 9.36 -45.65 14.06
C HIS A 162 10.61 -46.35 14.61
N GLY A 163 10.48 -46.84 15.85
CA GLY A 163 11.46 -47.66 16.52
C GLY A 163 11.66 -49.00 15.82
N THR A 164 12.92 -49.43 15.81
CA THR A 164 13.45 -50.66 15.24
C THR A 164 13.34 -51.86 16.20
N GLU A 165 12.87 -53.02 15.72
CA GLU A 165 13.21 -54.37 16.22
C GLU A 165 12.78 -55.44 15.17
N HIS A 166 13.66 -56.08 14.38
CA HIS A 166 14.60 -57.19 14.59
C HIS A 166 14.01 -58.61 14.83
N GLY A 167 14.08 -59.46 13.78
CA GLY A 167 14.26 -60.94 13.80
C GLY A 167 13.04 -61.78 14.20
N THR A 168 12.76 -62.99 13.69
CA THR A 168 13.57 -64.01 13.00
C THR A 168 12.61 -65.02 12.33
N ARG A 169 13.03 -65.64 11.22
CA ARG A 169 12.40 -66.82 10.59
C ARG A 169 12.35 -68.03 11.53
N TYR A 170 11.30 -68.84 11.44
CA TYR A 170 11.18 -70.33 11.48
C TYR A 170 9.65 -70.59 11.51
N GLY A 171 9.00 -71.60 10.93
CA GLY A 171 9.32 -72.84 10.26
C GLY A 171 7.99 -73.62 10.17
N THR A 172 7.84 -74.38 9.09
CA THR A 172 6.80 -75.35 8.67
C THR A 172 5.89 -76.07 9.70
N VAL A 173 4.66 -76.33 9.22
CA VAL A 173 3.81 -77.54 9.38
C VAL A 173 3.10 -77.80 10.73
N GLY A 174 1.77 -77.86 10.64
CA GLY A 174 0.87 -78.52 11.59
C GLY A 174 -0.53 -78.62 10.97
N LYS A 175 -0.86 -79.79 10.42
CA LYS A 175 -2.25 -80.24 10.28
C LYS A 175 -2.80 -80.43 11.71
N ASP A 176 -4.13 -80.35 11.87
CA ASP A 176 -4.97 -81.27 12.66
C ASP A 176 -6.24 -80.57 13.18
N GLY A 177 -7.40 -81.17 12.89
CA GLY A 177 -8.59 -81.23 13.77
C GLY A 177 -9.44 -79.96 13.93
N GLY A 178 -10.76 -80.08 13.75
CA GLY A 178 -11.69 -78.98 14.01
C GLY A 178 -12.93 -78.92 13.12
N ASP A 179 -13.53 -80.08 12.84
CA ASP A 179 -14.97 -80.30 12.95
C ASP A 179 -15.77 -79.14 13.60
N ASN A 180 -16.64 -78.49 12.83
CA ASN A 180 -17.98 -78.17 13.32
C ASN A 180 -18.98 -78.06 12.16
N LEU A 181 -19.67 -79.18 11.95
CA LEU A 181 -21.04 -79.25 11.45
C LEU A 181 -21.91 -78.23 12.21
N MET A 182 -22.63 -77.36 11.49
CA MET A 182 -23.96 -76.95 11.93
C MET A 182 -24.85 -76.91 10.69
N ASP A 183 -25.70 -77.93 10.68
CA ASP A 183 -26.73 -78.29 9.73
C ASP A 183 -27.91 -77.31 9.80
N ASP A 184 -28.59 -77.17 8.67
CA ASP A 184 -29.85 -76.49 8.45
C ASP A 184 -30.95 -76.91 9.44
N GLY A 185 -31.79 -75.97 9.84
CA GLY A 185 -32.89 -76.28 10.76
C GLY A 185 -33.88 -75.14 10.88
N SER A 186 -34.70 -75.01 9.84
CA SER A 186 -35.92 -74.19 9.80
C SER A 186 -36.81 -74.46 11.01
N ASP A 187 -37.25 -73.41 11.71
CA ASP A 187 -38.59 -73.36 12.28
C ASP A 187 -39.00 -71.91 12.55
N ASN A 188 -40.30 -71.65 12.38
CA ASN A 188 -41.06 -70.51 12.89
C ASN A 188 -41.14 -69.20 12.05
N ALA A 189 -42.12 -69.14 11.12
CA ALA A 189 -43.29 -68.24 11.20
C ALA A 189 -44.15 -68.32 9.93
#